data_AF-A0A2V9UXU8-F1
#
_entry.id   AF-A0A2V9UXU8-F1
#
_cell.length_a   1.000
_cell.length_b   1.000
_cell.length_c   1.000
_cell.angle_alpha   90.00
_cell.angle_beta   90.00
_cell.angle_gamma   90.00
#
_symmetry.space_group_name_H-M   'P 1'
#
loop_
_entity.id
_entity.type
_entity.pdbx_description
1 polymer ?
#
loop_
_entity_poly.entity_id
_entity_poly.type
_entity_poly.pdbx_seq_one_letter_code
_entity_poly.pdbx_strand_id
1 'polypeptide(L)'
;MFERYTEQARRVIFCARYEASQFGAPEIDTEHLLLGLVREERLVGNLWLPRAQPEIIRGRVESWLPRHKSISTSVDLPLTAASQHVLHCAMVEADRLNSKPIGIRTPASGIDSGRGMSNFQAFA
;
A
#
# COMPACT_ATOMS: atom_id res chain seq x y z
N MET A 1 -3.43 9.76 8.17
CA MET A 1 -3.19 8.35 7.72
C MET A 1 -1.72 7.95 7.83
N PHE A 2 -0.76 8.81 7.45
CA PHE A 2 0.67 8.43 7.43
C PHE A 2 1.42 8.52 8.77
N GLU A 3 0.78 9.01 9.83
CA GLU A 3 1.40 9.25 11.14
C GLU A 3 1.81 7.98 11.88
N ARG A 4 1.16 6.84 11.56
CA ARG A 4 1.49 5.53 12.15
C ARG A 4 2.67 4.83 11.45
N TYR A 5 3.16 5.37 10.34
CA TYR A 5 4.28 4.79 9.62
C TYR A 5 5.63 5.27 10.18
N THR A 6 6.59 4.35 10.21
CA THR A 6 7.99 4.68 10.48
C THR A 6 8.47 5.72 9.47
N GLU A 7 9.50 6.48 9.84
CA GLU A 7 10.13 7.44 8.93
C GLU A 7 10.57 6.78 7.62
N GLN A 8 11.06 5.55 7.70
CA GLN A 8 11.46 4.73 6.56
C GLN A 8 10.29 4.43 5.63
N ALA A 9 9.14 3.99 6.17
CA ALA A 9 7.94 3.75 5.37
C ALA A 9 7.38 5.03 4.73
N ARG A 10 7.46 6.18 5.42
CA ARG A 10 7.09 7.48 4.84
C ARG A 10 7.99 7.88 3.66
N ARG A 11 9.30 7.62 3.75
CA ARG A 11 10.24 7.85 2.65
C ARG A 11 9.93 6.98 1.44
N VAL A 12 9.63 5.70 1.64
CA VAL A 12 9.22 4.78 0.56
C VAL A 12 7.99 5.30 -0.17
N ILE A 13 6.97 5.77 0.54
CA ILE A 13 5.75 6.32 -0.06
C ILE A 13 6.05 7.61 -0.83
N PHE A 14 6.94 8.47 -0.31
CA PHE A 14 7.37 9.67 -1.03
C PHE A 14 8.14 9.33 -2.31
N CYS A 15 9.03 8.34 -2.25
CA CYS A 15 9.71 7.83 -3.44
C CYS A 15 8.72 7.25 -4.45
N ALA A 16 7.72 6.48 -4.00
CA ALA A 16 6.68 5.95 -4.87
C ALA A 16 5.88 7.04 -5.59
N ARG A 17 5.54 8.14 -4.88
CA ARG A 17 4.92 9.33 -5.49
C ARG A 17 5.80 9.95 -6.57
N TYR A 18 7.09 10.07 -6.28
CA TYR A 18 8.05 10.60 -7.24
C TYR A 18 8.11 9.73 -8.50
N GLU A 19 8.21 8.39 -8.35
CA GLU A 19 8.23 7.47 -9.48
C GLU A 19 6.92 7.57 -10.29
N ALA A 20 5.75 7.55 -9.65
CA ALA A 20 4.46 7.70 -10.34
C ALA A 20 4.39 9.00 -11.17
N SER A 21 4.91 10.11 -10.63
CA SER A 21 5.03 11.38 -11.36
C SER A 21 5.98 11.30 -12.57
N GLN A 22 7.10 10.60 -12.43
CA GLN A 22 8.05 10.37 -13.53
C GLN A 22 7.44 9.50 -14.64
N PHE A 23 6.68 8.46 -14.29
CA PHE A 23 5.99 7.59 -15.25
C PHE A 23 4.73 8.23 -15.84
N GLY A 24 4.30 9.38 -15.34
CA GLY A 24 3.08 10.06 -15.80
C GLY A 24 1.80 9.33 -15.36
N ALA A 25 1.88 8.53 -14.30
CA ALA A 25 0.73 7.80 -13.78
C ALA A 25 -0.23 8.76 -13.06
N PRO A 26 -1.54 8.70 -13.33
CA PRO A 26 -2.52 9.57 -12.66
C PRO A 26 -2.70 9.22 -11.18
N GLU A 27 -2.35 8.00 -10.78
CA GLU A 27 -2.50 7.45 -9.44
C GLU A 27 -1.26 6.65 -9.03
N ILE A 28 -1.04 6.47 -7.73
CA ILE A 28 0.08 5.69 -7.19
C ILE A 28 -0.34 4.22 -7.09
N ASP A 29 0.10 3.41 -8.06
CA ASP A 29 -0.07 1.97 -8.06
C ASP A 29 1.00 1.18 -7.29
N THR A 30 0.76 -0.13 -7.15
CA THR A 30 1.62 -1.04 -6.40
C THR A 30 3.02 -1.18 -7.00
N GLU A 31 3.18 -1.00 -8.31
CA GLU A 31 4.50 -1.01 -8.94
C GLU A 31 5.33 0.20 -8.51
N HIS A 32 4.70 1.37 -8.37
CA HIS A 32 5.40 2.58 -7.89
C HIS A 32 5.79 2.44 -6.42
N LEU A 33 4.94 1.81 -5.59
CA LEU A 33 5.29 1.44 -4.22
C LEU A 33 6.49 0.49 -4.19
N LEU A 34 6.53 -0.49 -5.09
CA LEU A 34 7.66 -1.41 -5.23
C LEU A 34 8.94 -0.68 -5.67
N LEU A 35 8.85 0.22 -6.66
CA LEU A 35 10.00 1.02 -7.11
C LEU A 35 10.51 1.95 -6.00
N GLY A 36 9.61 2.56 -5.23
CA GLY A 36 9.94 3.36 -4.06
C GLY A 36 10.62 2.53 -2.97
N LEU A 37 10.20 1.27 -2.78
CA LEU A 37 10.82 0.36 -1.84
C LEU A 37 12.22 -0.07 -2.31
N VAL A 38 12.37 -0.44 -3.57
CA VAL A 38 13.65 -0.81 -4.21
C VAL A 38 14.65 0.36 -4.17
N ARG A 39 14.17 1.60 -4.22
CA ARG A 39 14.99 2.81 -4.09
C ARG A 39 15.50 3.05 -2.66
N GLU A 40 14.75 2.62 -1.64
CA GLU A 40 15.20 2.64 -0.25
C GLU A 40 16.00 1.35 0.03
N GLU A 41 17.25 1.32 -0.47
CA GLU A 41 18.18 0.19 -0.39
C GLU A 41 18.36 -0.35 1.04
N ARG A 42 18.24 0.53 2.04
CA ARG A 42 18.41 0.17 3.46
C ARG A 42 17.33 -0.78 3.97
N LEU A 43 16.12 -0.75 3.40
CA LEU A 43 15.03 -1.67 3.75
C LEU A 43 15.15 -2.99 2.98
N VAL A 44 15.55 -2.92 1.71
CA VAL A 44 15.60 -4.07 0.81
C VAL A 44 16.84 -4.93 1.04
N GLY A 45 18.00 -4.30 1.21
CA GLY A 45 19.28 -4.98 1.39
C GLY A 45 19.42 -5.70 2.74
N ASN A 46 18.77 -5.20 3.79
CA ASN A 46 18.90 -5.77 5.13
C ASN A 46 17.90 -6.88 5.45
N LEU A 47 16.68 -6.83 4.90
CA LEU A 47 15.58 -7.69 5.37
C LEU A 47 15.09 -8.70 4.33
N TRP A 48 15.10 -8.34 3.04
CA TRP A 48 14.43 -9.15 2.03
C TRP A 48 15.38 -9.81 1.04
N LEU A 49 16.43 -9.13 0.59
CA LEU A 49 17.14 -9.54 -0.61
C LEU A 49 18.66 -9.35 -0.48
N PRO A 50 19.35 -10.05 0.45
CA PRO A 50 20.82 -10.01 0.56
C PRO A 50 21.54 -10.52 -0.72
N ARG A 51 20.79 -11.12 -1.66
CA ARG A 51 21.29 -11.64 -2.94
C ARG A 51 20.59 -11.08 -4.17
N ALA A 52 19.54 -10.26 -4.04
CA ALA A 52 18.91 -9.72 -5.23
C ALA A 52 19.48 -8.36 -5.58
N GLN A 53 19.71 -8.18 -6.87
CA GLN A 53 20.15 -6.93 -7.45
C GLN A 53 18.90 -6.06 -7.63
N PRO A 54 18.75 -4.96 -6.87
CA PRO A 54 17.60 -4.05 -7.00
C PRO A 54 17.44 -3.54 -8.43
N GLU A 55 18.52 -3.48 -9.21
CA GLU A 55 18.56 -3.11 -10.62
C GLU A 55 17.75 -4.08 -11.49
N ILE A 56 17.81 -5.39 -11.23
CA ILE A 56 17.05 -6.39 -12.01
C ILE A 56 15.55 -6.22 -11.76
N ILE A 57 15.16 -5.99 -10.51
CA ILE A 57 13.75 -5.80 -10.14
C ILE A 57 13.23 -4.52 -10.80
N ARG A 58 13.99 -3.42 -10.70
CA ARG A 58 13.67 -2.16 -11.37
C ARG A 58 13.52 -2.36 -12.88
N GLY A 59 14.49 -3.00 -13.55
CA GLY A 59 14.45 -3.24 -14.99
C GLY A 59 13.24 -4.07 -15.43
N ARG A 60 12.83 -5.08 -14.65
CA ARG A 60 11.61 -5.85 -14.92
C ARG A 60 10.36 -5.02 -14.75
N VAL A 61 10.30 -4.22 -13.68
CA VAL A 61 9.13 -3.36 -13.41
C VAL A 61 9.00 -2.27 -14.48
N GLU A 62 10.11 -1.68 -14.91
CA GLU A 62 10.09 -0.70 -16.00
C GLU A 62 9.70 -1.31 -17.35
N SER A 63 10.00 -2.60 -17.58
CA SER A 63 9.71 -3.25 -18.87
C SER A 63 8.22 -3.40 -19.18
N TRP A 64 7.37 -3.52 -18.15
CA TRP A 64 5.93 -3.67 -18.31
C TRP A 64 5.15 -2.38 -17.98
N LEU A 65 5.81 -1.33 -17.47
CA LEU A 65 5.14 -0.09 -17.07
C LEU A 65 4.93 0.82 -18.29
N PRO A 66 3.69 1.26 -18.58
CA PRO A 66 3.44 2.25 -19.61
C PRO A 66 4.11 3.58 -19.23
N ARG A 67 5.07 4.04 -20.04
CA ARG A 67 5.67 5.36 -19.87
C ARG A 67 4.77 6.42 -20.51
N HIS A 68 4.05 7.18 -19.69
CA HIS A 68 3.31 8.35 -20.13
C HIS A 68 4.18 9.62 -19.97
N LYS A 69 3.70 10.74 -20.51
CA LYS A 69 4.40 12.02 -20.38
C LYS A 69 4.42 12.40 -18.90
N SER A 70 5.62 12.60 -18.33
CA SER A 70 5.77 12.93 -16.92
C SER A 70 4.87 14.11 -16.55
N ILE A 71 4.13 13.93 -15.47
CA ILE A 71 3.32 14.96 -14.85
C ILE A 71 4.16 15.72 -13.82
N SER A 72 3.75 16.94 -13.47
CA SER A 72 4.47 17.71 -12.46
C SER A 72 4.35 17.03 -11.10
N THR A 73 5.47 16.89 -10.39
CA THR A 73 5.54 16.31 -9.03
C THR A 73 4.76 17.11 -7.98
N SER A 74 4.26 18.30 -8.35
CA SER A 74 3.38 19.14 -7.52
C SER A 74 1.91 18.72 -7.55
N VAL A 75 1.52 17.72 -8.37
CA VAL A 75 0.17 17.16 -8.32
C VAL A 75 0.09 16.20 -7.13
N ASP A 76 -0.93 16.36 -6.28
CA ASP A 76 -1.25 15.35 -5.27
C ASP A 76 -1.87 14.14 -5.98
N LEU A 77 -1.05 13.10 -6.22
CA LEU A 77 -1.52 11.85 -6.80
C LEU A 77 -2.25 11.03 -5.71
N PRO A 78 -3.51 10.62 -5.94
CA PRO A 78 -4.19 9.69 -5.07
C PRO A 78 -3.56 8.29 -5.14
N LEU A 79 -3.73 7.50 -4.07
CA LEU A 79 -3.37 6.08 -4.06
C LEU A 79 -4.49 5.26 -4.69
N THR A 80 -4.14 4.25 -5.49
CA THR A 80 -5.14 3.31 -6.02
C THR A 80 -5.70 2.43 -4.91
N ALA A 81 -6.89 1.85 -5.12
CA ALA A 81 -7.51 0.95 -4.14
C ALA A 81 -6.59 -0.24 -3.81
N ALA A 82 -5.84 -0.75 -4.80
CA ALA A 82 -4.85 -1.80 -4.61
C ALA A 82 -3.68 -1.34 -3.72
N SER A 83 -3.09 -0.17 -4.00
CA SER A 83 -2.04 0.41 -3.18
C SER A 83 -2.47 0.70 -1.74
N GLN A 84 -3.68 1.24 -1.56
CA GLN A 84 -4.26 1.47 -0.24
C GLN A 84 -4.44 0.15 0.53
N HIS A 85 -4.91 -0.90 -0.15
CA HIS A 85 -5.07 -2.21 0.45
C HIS A 85 -3.73 -2.82 0.88
N VAL A 86 -2.70 -2.73 0.03
CA VAL A 86 -1.34 -3.21 0.34
C VAL A 86 -0.79 -2.50 1.57
N LEU A 87 -0.90 -1.17 1.63
CA LEU A 87 -0.46 -0.39 2.79
C LEU A 87 -1.24 -0.75 4.06
N HIS A 88 -2.55 -0.94 3.96
CA HIS A 88 -3.38 -1.39 5.08
C HIS A 88 -3.00 -2.79 5.55
N CYS A 89 -2.81 -3.76 4.65
CA CYS A 89 -2.34 -5.10 4.98
C CYS A 89 -0.96 -5.07 5.63
N ALA A 90 -0.03 -4.25 5.13
CA ALA A 90 1.29 -4.07 5.73
C ALA A 90 1.22 -3.48 7.15
N MET A 91 0.28 -2.55 7.40
CA MET A 91 0.04 -2.05 8.76
C MET A 91 -0.50 -3.14 9.68
N VAL A 92 -1.51 -3.89 9.23
CA VAL A 92 -2.11 -4.98 10.03
C VAL A 92 -1.06 -6.05 10.34
N GLU A 93 -0.19 -6.37 9.38
CA GLU A 93 0.87 -7.35 9.57
C GLU A 93 1.99 -6.79 10.46
N ALA A 94 2.34 -5.51 10.34
CA ALA A 94 3.26 -4.87 11.28
C ALA A 94 2.69 -4.87 12.71
N ASP A 95 1.41 -4.56 12.89
CA ASP A 95 0.72 -4.64 14.19
C ASP A 95 0.69 -6.09 14.73
N ARG A 96 0.66 -7.11 13.86
CA ARG A 96 0.77 -8.54 14.25
C ARG A 96 2.19 -8.97 14.61
N LEU A 97 3.20 -8.51 13.87
CA LEU A 97 4.61 -8.85 14.08
C LEU A 97 5.24 -8.05 15.23
N ASN A 98 4.64 -6.91 15.60
CA ASN A 98 4.97 -6.15 16.79
C ASN A 98 4.43 -6.88 18.04
N SER A 99 5.23 -7.81 18.56
CA SER A 99 5.27 -8.28 19.96
C SER A 99 4.14 -7.75 20.89
N LYS A 100 3.12 -8.58 21.15
CA LYS A 100 1.98 -8.40 22.11
C LYS A 100 1.26 -7.03 22.06
N PRO A 101 0.00 -6.97 21.60
CA PRO A 101 -0.91 -5.93 22.05
C PRO A 101 -1.42 -6.29 23.46
N ILE A 102 -1.02 -5.53 24.50
CA ILE A 102 -1.84 -5.46 25.72
C ILE A 102 -2.98 -4.50 25.42
N GLY A 103 -4.17 -5.06 25.17
CA GLY A 103 -5.47 -4.36 25.06
C GLY A 103 -5.64 -3.57 23.75
N ILE A 104 -6.76 -3.61 23.03
CA ILE A 104 -8.13 -3.92 23.41
C ILE A 104 -8.78 -4.74 22.28
N ARG A 105 -9.45 -5.79 22.71
CA ARG A 105 -10.34 -6.68 21.97
C ARG A 105 -11.43 -5.89 21.24
N THR A 106 -11.47 -5.95 19.91
CA THR A 106 -12.71 -5.76 19.14
C THR A 106 -13.22 -7.16 18.75
N PRO A 107 -14.37 -7.62 19.29
CA PRO A 107 -14.97 -8.87 18.85
C PRO A 107 -15.68 -8.66 17.50
N ALA A 108 -15.50 -9.64 16.59
CA ALA A 108 -16.46 -10.13 15.60
C ALA A 108 -17.22 -9.07 14.77
N SER A 109 -16.96 -8.91 13.47
CA SER A 109 -17.39 -9.86 12.43
C SER A 109 -18.71 -10.56 12.74
N GLY A 110 -19.80 -9.77 12.71
CA GLY A 110 -21.15 -10.28 12.51
C GLY A 110 -21.36 -10.61 11.03
N ILE A 111 -20.86 -11.78 10.64
CA ILE A 111 -21.37 -12.53 9.49
C ILE A 111 -22.74 -13.07 9.89
N ASP A 112 -23.80 -12.35 9.56
CA ASP A 112 -25.15 -12.89 9.54
C ASP A 112 -25.60 -13.04 8.08
N SER A 113 -25.24 -14.18 7.50
CA SER A 113 -25.81 -14.71 6.28
C SER A 113 -26.93 -15.70 6.65
N GLY A 114 -28.06 -15.15 7.10
CA GLY A 114 -29.28 -15.86 7.49
C GLY A 114 -30.49 -15.46 6.64
N ARG A 115 -30.64 -16.14 5.52
CA ARG A 115 -31.80 -16.25 4.63
C ARG A 115 -33.18 -16.25 5.36
N GLY A 116 -34.11 -15.41 4.91
CA GLY A 116 -35.53 -15.79 4.79
C GLY A 116 -36.59 -14.98 5.55
N MET A 117 -37.41 -14.24 4.79
CA MET A 117 -38.88 -14.05 4.94
C MET A 117 -39.38 -13.65 6.35
N SER A 118 -40.04 -12.51 6.56
CA SER A 118 -41.42 -12.26 6.12
C SER A 118 -41.90 -10.90 6.66
N ASN A 119 -42.56 -10.13 5.79
CA ASN A 119 -43.78 -9.35 6.02
C ASN A 119 -43.97 -8.30 7.15
N PHE A 120 -44.74 -7.28 6.72
CA PHE A 120 -45.70 -6.43 7.44
C PHE A 120 -45.29 -5.01 7.91
N GLN A 121 -45.69 -4.06 7.06
CA GLN A 121 -46.33 -2.74 7.32
C GLN A 121 -46.47 -2.21 8.76
N ALA A 122 -46.25 -0.89 8.92
CA ALA A 122 -47.19 0.14 9.43
C ALA A 122 -46.38 1.30 10.08
N PHE A 123 -46.36 2.50 9.49
CA PHE A 123 -47.17 3.66 9.90
C PHE A 123 -47.26 3.92 11.42
N ALA A 124 -46.48 4.91 11.90
CA ALA A 124 -46.93 6.09 12.64
C ALA A 124 -45.72 6.97 12.98
#